data_AF-A0A1Q4DTM3-F1
#
_entry.id   AF-A0A1Q4DTM3-F1
#
_cell.length_a   1.000
_cell.length_b   1.000
_cell.length_c   1.000
_cell.angle_alpha   90.00
_cell.angle_beta   90.00
_cell.angle_gamma   90.00
#
_symmetry.space_group_name_H-M   'P 1'
#
loop_
_entity.id
_entity.type
_entity.pdbx_description
1 polymer ?
#
loop_
_entity_poly.entity_id
_entity_poly.type
_entity_poly.pdbx_seq_one_letter_code
_entity_poly.pdbx_strand_id
1 'polypeptide(L)'
;MNFDKTKFVLHAGLAFGAFHHFIYNPYKAGSLHGVGATVKAGLAGLFTVHELKLAKADAESSPTLCKLAAPFDAAGAAVTGALAKIKGGKATDQDINGVSSAVDAVQNDSKADGVAVPDQVPSDGQLASG
;
A
#
# COMPACT_ATOMS: atom_id res chain seq x y z
N MET A 1 16.38 6.63 19.44
CA MET A 1 15.09 6.35 18.78
C MET A 1 15.25 6.69 17.31
N ASN A 2 15.11 5.73 16.40
CA ASN A 2 15.25 6.02 14.97
C ASN A 2 13.91 6.54 14.44
N PHE A 3 13.80 7.87 14.35
CA PHE A 3 12.56 8.53 13.94
C PHE A 3 12.12 8.05 12.53
N ASP A 4 13.09 7.81 11.64
CA ASP A 4 12.84 7.31 10.28
C ASP A 4 12.23 5.91 10.27
N LYS A 5 12.63 5.03 11.20
CA LYS A 5 12.01 3.69 11.32
C LYS A 5 10.55 3.81 11.76
N THR A 6 10.26 4.75 12.64
CA THR A 6 8.91 4.94 13.17
C THR A 6 7.99 5.49 12.07
N LYS A 7 8.46 6.50 11.34
CA LYS A 7 7.73 7.06 10.19
C LYS A 7 7.55 6.03 9.08
N PHE A 8 8.60 5.27 8.78
CA PHE A 8 8.54 4.15 7.84
C PHE A 8 7.44 3.15 8.21
N VAL A 9 7.43 2.65 9.45
CA VAL A 9 6.40 1.70 9.92
C VAL A 9 5.01 2.31 9.83
N LEU A 10 4.86 3.58 10.20
CA LEU A 10 3.59 4.29 10.13
C LEU A 10 3.08 4.37 8.67
N HIS A 11 3.89 4.92 7.76
CA HIS A 11 3.50 5.12 6.37
C HIS A 11 3.29 3.80 5.63
N ALA A 12 4.22 2.85 5.80
CA ALA A 12 4.08 1.53 5.21
C ALA A 12 2.84 0.79 5.76
N GLY A 13 2.61 0.84 7.07
CA GLY A 13 1.44 0.22 7.69
C GLY A 13 0.12 0.81 7.19
N LEU A 14 0.05 2.14 7.05
CA LEU A 14 -1.10 2.85 6.49
C LEU A 14 -1.34 2.46 5.02
N ALA A 15 -0.29 2.39 4.21
CA ALA A 15 -0.40 1.94 2.82
C ALA A 15 -0.94 0.51 2.72
N PHE A 16 -0.39 -0.41 3.51
CA PHE A 16 -0.77 -1.82 3.48
C PHE A 16 -2.20 -2.01 3.97
N GLY A 17 -2.58 -1.36 5.07
CA GLY A 17 -3.94 -1.41 5.59
C GLY A 17 -4.95 -0.76 4.64
N ALA A 18 -4.59 0.34 3.96
CA ALA A 18 -5.44 0.97 2.95
C ALA A 18 -5.73 0.01 1.78
N PHE A 19 -4.66 -0.59 1.24
CA PHE A 19 -4.77 -1.53 0.13
C PHE A 19 -5.57 -2.77 0.51
N HIS A 20 -5.21 -3.46 1.59
CA HIS A 20 -5.88 -4.70 1.97
C HIS A 20 -7.36 -4.47 2.31
N HIS A 21 -7.68 -3.42 3.06
CA HIS A 21 -9.03 -3.20 3.56
C HIS A 21 -9.96 -2.62 2.49
N PHE A 22 -9.52 -1.64 1.71
CA PHE A 22 -10.39 -0.91 0.78
C PHE A 22 -10.26 -1.33 -0.69
N ILE A 23 -9.26 -2.13 -1.04
CA ILE A 23 -9.04 -2.59 -2.42
C ILE A 23 -9.08 -4.12 -2.47
N TYR A 24 -8.15 -4.81 -1.81
CA TYR A 24 -7.99 -6.26 -1.93
C TYR A 24 -9.23 -7.03 -1.46
N ASN A 25 -9.67 -6.78 -0.22
CA ASN A 25 -10.82 -7.46 0.37
C ASN A 25 -12.12 -7.23 -0.42
N PRO A 26 -12.53 -5.99 -0.75
CA PRO A 26 -13.75 -5.77 -1.52
C PRO A 26 -13.61 -6.25 -2.97
N TYR A 27 -12.41 -6.24 -3.57
CA TYR A 27 -12.19 -6.86 -4.89
C TYR A 27 -12.45 -8.37 -4.83
N LYS A 28 -11.83 -9.07 -3.88
CA LYS A 28 -11.97 -10.52 -3.67
C LYS A 28 -13.39 -10.93 -3.30
N ALA A 29 -14.09 -10.10 -2.53
CA ALA A 29 -15.50 -10.29 -2.21
C ALA A 29 -16.43 -10.00 -3.40
N GLY A 30 -15.89 -9.61 -4.56
CA GLY A 30 -16.66 -9.15 -5.70
C GLY A 30 -17.45 -7.87 -5.44
N SER A 31 -17.20 -7.21 -4.30
CA SER A 31 -17.98 -6.09 -3.75
C SER A 31 -17.54 -4.71 -4.26
N LEU A 32 -16.57 -4.65 -5.17
CA LEU A 32 -16.19 -3.45 -5.90
C LEU A 32 -17.19 -3.12 -7.02
N HIS A 33 -18.45 -3.00 -6.63
CA HIS A 33 -19.55 -2.62 -7.50
C HIS A 33 -20.34 -1.48 -6.86
N GLY A 34 -20.60 -0.43 -7.64
CA GLY A 34 -21.28 0.77 -7.18
C GLY A 34 -20.33 1.95 -6.94
N VAL A 35 -20.86 3.14 -7.16
CA VAL A 35 -20.10 4.41 -7.18
C VAL A 35 -19.33 4.63 -5.88
N GLY A 36 -19.95 4.38 -4.72
CA GLY A 36 -19.29 4.56 -3.42
C GLY A 36 -18.08 3.66 -3.21
N ALA A 37 -18.20 2.37 -3.53
CA ALA A 37 -17.11 1.40 -3.40
C ALA A 37 -15.96 1.71 -4.37
N THR A 38 -16.27 2.04 -5.63
CA THR A 38 -15.25 2.39 -6.63
C THR A 38 -14.54 3.69 -6.29
N VAL A 39 -15.26 4.72 -5.81
CA VAL A 39 -14.66 5.98 -5.35
C VAL A 39 -13.75 5.72 -4.14
N LYS A 40 -14.20 4.95 -3.15
CA LYS A 40 -13.41 4.66 -1.95
C LYS A 40 -12.15 3.87 -2.28
N ALA A 41 -12.23 2.88 -3.15
CA ALA A 41 -11.07 2.14 -3.62
C ALA A 41 -10.11 3.00 -4.47
N GLY A 42 -10.65 3.94 -5.26
CA GLY A 42 -9.85 4.93 -5.97
C GLY A 42 -9.06 5.84 -5.03
N LEU A 43 -9.72 6.39 -4.00
CA LEU A 43 -9.09 7.20 -2.97
C LEU A 43 -8.05 6.40 -2.17
N ALA A 44 -8.41 5.20 -1.71
CA ALA A 44 -7.49 4.30 -1.03
C ALA A 44 -6.29 3.92 -1.89
N GLY A 45 -6.48 3.83 -3.20
CA GLY A 45 -5.40 3.59 -4.14
C GLY A 45 -4.40 4.73 -4.20
N LEU A 46 -4.89 5.95 -4.38
CA LEU A 46 -4.06 7.15 -4.39
C LEU A 46 -3.33 7.32 -3.05
N PHE A 47 -4.04 7.15 -1.94
CA PHE A 47 -3.49 7.15 -0.60
C PHE A 47 -2.39 6.10 -0.42
N THR A 48 -2.62 4.86 -0.88
CA THR A 48 -1.61 3.78 -0.83
C THR A 48 -0.33 4.20 -1.56
N VAL A 49 -0.44 4.77 -2.77
CA VAL A 49 0.73 5.22 -3.55
C VAL A 49 1.48 6.36 -2.83
N HIS A 50 0.74 7.31 -2.24
CA HIS A 50 1.31 8.41 -1.47
C HIS A 50 2.11 7.89 -0.27
N GLU A 51 1.50 7.04 0.53
CA GLU A 51 2.09 6.46 1.74
C GLU A 51 3.28 5.55 1.42
N LEU A 52 3.23 4.76 0.35
CA LEU A 52 4.40 3.97 -0.12
C LEU A 52 5.57 4.87 -0.51
N LYS A 53 5.31 6.04 -1.11
CA LYS A 53 6.35 7.00 -1.48
C LYS A 53 6.98 7.65 -0.25
N LEU A 54 6.18 7.97 0.77
CA LEU A 54 6.70 8.47 2.05
C LEU A 54 7.52 7.40 2.77
N ALA A 55 7.01 6.16 2.85
CA ALA A 55 7.74 5.03 3.40
C ALA A 55 9.07 4.80 2.67
N LYS A 56 9.11 4.89 1.34
CA LYS A 56 10.35 4.82 0.56
C LYS A 56 11.34 5.91 0.98
N ALA A 57 10.90 7.17 1.09
CA ALA A 57 11.77 8.28 1.50
C ALA A 57 12.33 8.10 2.92
N ASP A 58 11.51 7.59 3.84
CA ASP A 58 11.94 7.27 5.20
C ASP A 58 12.91 6.07 5.23
N ALA A 59 12.69 5.07 4.35
CA ALA A 59 13.59 3.94 4.19
C ALA A 59 14.96 4.38 3.65
N GLU A 60 14.99 5.23 2.62
CA GLU A 60 16.22 5.80 2.05
C GLU A 60 17.01 6.63 3.07
N SER A 61 16.31 7.29 3.99
CA SER A 61 16.92 8.06 5.08
C SER A 61 17.50 7.18 6.19
N SER A 62 17.22 5.87 6.18
CA SER A 62 17.69 4.91 7.17
C SER A 62 18.75 3.96 6.59
N PRO A 63 19.97 3.91 7.17
CA PRO A 63 21.03 2.98 6.72
C PRO A 63 20.60 1.51 6.76
N THR A 64 19.67 1.16 7.65
CA THR A 64 19.19 -0.21 7.82
C THR A 64 18.05 -0.58 6.89
N LEU A 65 17.29 0.41 6.38
CA LEU A 65 16.09 0.16 5.56
C LEU A 65 16.27 0.61 4.11
N CYS A 66 17.35 1.30 3.76
CA CYS A 66 17.57 1.83 2.42
C CYS A 66 17.47 0.76 1.31
N LYS A 67 17.82 -0.50 1.61
CA LYS A 67 17.65 -1.63 0.68
C LYS A 67 16.18 -1.96 0.35
N LEU A 68 15.23 -1.53 1.18
CA LEU A 68 13.78 -1.69 0.96
C LEU A 68 13.22 -0.62 0.03
N ALA A 69 13.94 0.45 -0.27
CA ALA A 69 13.46 1.54 -1.12
C ALA A 69 13.01 1.07 -2.51
N ALA A 70 13.80 0.19 -3.14
CA ALA A 70 13.46 -0.39 -4.45
C ALA A 70 12.22 -1.32 -4.39
N PRO A 71 12.11 -2.26 -3.42
CA PRO A 71 10.87 -3.00 -3.19
C PRO A 71 9.62 -2.13 -3.00
N PHE A 72 9.72 -1.02 -2.24
CA PHE A 72 8.60 -0.09 -2.06
C PHE A 72 8.24 0.65 -3.35
N ASP A 73 9.22 1.03 -4.15
CA ASP A 73 9.00 1.66 -5.46
C ASP A 73 8.27 0.70 -6.41
N ALA A 74 8.70 -0.57 -6.44
CA ALA A 74 8.06 -1.62 -7.22
C ALA A 74 6.62 -1.88 -6.75
N ALA A 75 6.39 -1.95 -5.44
CA ALA A 75 5.04 -2.08 -4.87
C ALA A 75 4.16 -0.88 -5.27
N GLY A 76 4.67 0.36 -5.19
CA GLY A 76 3.95 1.56 -5.61
C GLY A 76 3.59 1.56 -7.09
N ALA A 77 4.50 1.11 -7.95
CA ALA A 77 4.24 0.94 -9.38
C ALA A 77 3.17 -0.15 -9.63
N ALA A 78 3.22 -1.26 -8.91
CA ALA A 78 2.22 -2.33 -9.00
C ALA A 78 0.83 -1.84 -8.57
N VAL A 79 0.72 -1.13 -7.45
CA VAL A 79 -0.52 -0.51 -6.97
C VAL A 79 -1.07 0.45 -8.03
N THR A 80 -0.23 1.33 -8.58
CA THR A 80 -0.62 2.29 -9.62
C THR A 80 -1.13 1.58 -10.88
N GLY A 81 -0.45 0.53 -11.33
CA GLY A 81 -0.86 -0.27 -12.48
C GLY A 81 -2.18 -1.00 -12.25
N ALA A 82 -2.37 -1.58 -11.06
CA ALA A 82 -3.62 -2.21 -10.67
C ALA A 82 -4.77 -1.19 -10.63
N LEU A 83 -4.55 -0.01 -10.05
CA LEU A 83 -5.56 1.07 -10.01
C LEU A 83 -6.00 1.54 -11.39
N ALA A 84 -5.06 1.69 -12.32
CA ALA A 84 -5.38 2.03 -13.70
C ALA A 84 -6.30 0.97 -14.33
N LYS A 85 -6.05 -0.32 -14.06
CA LYS A 85 -6.89 -1.42 -14.52
C LYS A 85 -8.24 -1.47 -13.81
N ILE A 86 -8.30 -1.21 -12.51
CA ILE A 86 -9.57 -1.12 -11.75
C ILE A 86 -10.43 -0.01 -12.36
N LYS A 87 -9.86 1.18 -12.56
CA LYS A 87 -10.54 2.33 -13.16
C LYS A 87 -11.00 2.04 -14.60
N GLY A 88 -10.22 1.28 -15.37
CA GLY A 88 -10.56 0.87 -16.73
C GLY A 88 -11.53 -0.33 -16.82
N GLY A 89 -11.95 -0.91 -15.70
CA GLY A 89 -12.76 -2.13 -15.66
C GLY A 89 -12.05 -3.34 -16.30
N LYS A 90 -10.73 -3.43 -16.15
CA LYS A 90 -9.85 -4.48 -16.71
C LYS A 90 -9.03 -5.19 -15.64
N ALA A 91 -9.19 -4.84 -14.37
CA ALA A 91 -8.44 -5.49 -13.29
C ALA A 91 -8.83 -6.96 -13.18
N THR A 92 -7.82 -7.81 -13.17
CA THR A 92 -7.94 -9.26 -12.98
C THR A 92 -7.49 -9.65 -11.58
N ASP A 93 -7.91 -10.84 -11.12
CA ASP A 93 -7.42 -11.41 -9.86
C ASP A 93 -5.89 -11.47 -9.82
N GLN A 94 -5.25 -11.72 -10.96
CA GLN A 94 -3.80 -11.76 -11.07
C GLN A 94 -3.16 -10.38 -10.79
N ASP A 95 -3.78 -9.28 -11.25
CA ASP A 95 -3.29 -7.93 -10.98
C ASP A 95 -3.34 -7.61 -9.49
N ILE A 96 -4.47 -7.91 -8.84
CA ILE A 96 -4.72 -7.58 -7.44
C ILE A 96 -3.92 -8.49 -6.50
N ASN A 97 -3.84 -9.79 -6.80
CA ASN A 97 -2.98 -10.71 -6.05
C ASN A 97 -1.49 -10.40 -6.26
N GLY A 98 -1.10 -9.90 -7.43
CA GLY A 98 0.28 -9.44 -7.68
C GLY A 98 0.66 -8.27 -6.77
N VAL A 99 -0.25 -7.31 -6.57
CA VAL A 99 -0.03 -6.20 -5.62
C VAL A 99 0.04 -6.70 -4.18
N SER A 100 -0.90 -7.55 -3.76
CA SER A 100 -0.87 -8.18 -2.43
C SER A 100 0.45 -8.90 -2.19
N SER A 101 0.92 -9.69 -3.16
CA SER A 101 2.19 -10.41 -3.06
C SER A 101 3.39 -9.47 -2.95
N ALA A 102 3.39 -8.35 -3.67
CA ALA A 102 4.45 -7.34 -3.57
C ALA A 102 4.45 -6.65 -2.20
N VAL A 103 3.26 -6.30 -1.70
CA VAL A 103 3.07 -5.72 -0.36
C VAL A 103 3.53 -6.69 0.73
N ASP A 104 3.10 -7.95 0.65
CA ASP A 104 3.47 -8.99 1.61
C ASP A 104 4.98 -9.28 1.59
N ALA A 105 5.59 -9.29 0.40
CA ALA A 105 7.04 -9.44 0.26
C ALA A 105 7.79 -8.31 0.97
N VAL A 106 7.41 -7.06 0.71
CA VAL A 106 8.00 -5.89 1.37
C VAL A 106 7.80 -5.92 2.88
N GLN A 107 6.62 -6.33 3.34
CA GLN A 107 6.31 -6.46 4.76
C GLN A 107 7.18 -7.55 5.42
N ASN A 108 7.42 -8.66 4.72
CA ASN A 108 8.29 -9.74 5.19
C ASN A 108 9.76 -9.34 5.20
N ASP A 109 10.24 -8.63 4.18
CA ASP A 109 11.60 -8.10 4.13
C ASP A 109 11.85 -7.10 5.26
N SER A 110 10.86 -6.24 5.54
CA SER A 110 10.90 -5.31 6.68
C SER A 110 11.00 -6.06 8.01
N LYS A 111 10.21 -7.13 8.19
CA LYS A 111 10.28 -8.00 9.38
C LYS A 111 11.63 -8.69 9.51
N ALA A 112 12.22 -9.16 8.40
CA ALA A 112 13.55 -9.77 8.39
C ALA A 112 14.65 -8.78 8.83
N ASP A 113 14.43 -7.48 8.59
CA ASP A 113 15.28 -6.38 9.08
C ASP A 113 14.96 -5.92 10.52
N GLY A 114 14.13 -6.68 11.23
CA GLY A 114 13.71 -6.39 12.60
C GLY A 114 12.69 -5.26 12.71
N VAL A 115 12.02 -4.90 11.60
CA VAL A 115 11.01 -3.85 11.55
C VAL A 115 9.65 -4.45 11.18
N ALA A 116 8.85 -4.75 12.20
CA ALA A 116 7.48 -5.18 11.98
C ALA A 116 6.64 -4.01 11.48
N VAL A 117 6.04 -4.17 10.30
CA VAL A 117 5.09 -3.21 9.72
C VAL A 117 3.70 -3.85 9.76
N PRO A 118 2.89 -3.59 10.79
CA PRO A 118 1.52 -4.10 10.85
C PRO A 118 0.62 -3.30 9.91
N ASP A 119 -0.38 -3.97 9.34
CA ASP A 119 -1.44 -3.31 8.58
C ASP A 119 -2.21 -2.35 9.49
N GLN A 120 -2.27 -1.09 9.09
CA GLN A 120 -3.01 -0.05 9.79
C GLN A 120 -4.08 0.51 8.87
N VAL A 121 -5.34 0.24 9.18
CA VAL A 121 -6.45 0.73 8.37
C VAL A 121 -6.56 2.25 8.55
N PRO A 122 -6.36 3.08 7.50
CA PRO A 122 -6.58 4.51 7.61
C PRO A 122 -8.06 4.82 7.81
N SER A 123 -8.33 5.89 8.55
CA SER A 123 -9.69 6.44 8.67
C SER A 123 -10.15 7.08 7.35
N ASP A 124 -11.48 7.24 7.19
CA ASP A 124 -12.07 7.88 6.01
C ASP A 124 -11.56 9.31 5.80
N GLY A 125 -11.26 10.04 6.88
CA GLY A 125 -10.65 11.37 6.80
C GLY A 125 -9.22 11.33 6.26
N GLN A 126 -8.42 10.34 6.66
CA GLN A 126 -7.04 10.18 6.18
C GLN A 126 -7.02 9.81 4.69
N LEU A 127 -7.92 8.92 4.26
CA LEU A 127 -8.10 8.57 2.85
C LEU A 127 -8.46 9.77 1.97
N ALA A 128 -9.22 10.73 2.51
CA ALA A 128 -9.63 11.91 1.78
C ALA A 128 -8.55 13.01 1.71
N SER A 129 -7.53 12.94 2.58
CA SER A 129 -6.50 13.99 2.73
C SER A 129 -5.09 13.59 2.28
N GLY A 130 -4.85 12.31 1.95
CA GLY A 130 -3.55 11.81 1.50
C GLY A 130 -3.40 11.73 -0.02
#